data_AF-A0A2E3HWN6-F1
#
_entry.id   AF-A0A2E3HWN6-F1
#
_cell.length_a   1.000
_cell.length_b   1.000
_cell.length_c   1.000
_cell.angle_alpha   90.00
_cell.angle_beta   90.00
_cell.angle_gamma   90.00
#
_symmetry.space_group_name_H-M   'P 1'
#
loop_
_entity.id
_entity.type
_entity.pdbx_description
1 polymer ?
#
loop_
_entity_poly.entity_id
_entity_poly.type
_entity_poly.pdbx_seq_one_letter_code
_entity_poly.pdbx_strand_id
1 'polypeptide(L)'
;MLNPNSENQPVQLPITHTLETLGWQHRNCFDEFESNQSHLGRENKSEVVLKNRLRSAMEKLNPQTPTLAINTAIEKLIQNHASQNIMEVNHQIHQMLKDGIKVNLQDPETNTETTQIVHIVNWPQPEQNDLFLASQFWVSGDLYSRCLNGVGFVNGLPLFLFEFKNLTQNLRTNYNESITDYKDSIPQLFWYNTLIFFSNGENSCIGNLTTHKRHLIEWKHNTNTKDETEEVSLHTLLEKVCAPERLLDIIENLNLHNALIGNNTRRIQILEDMAQTIYQEWFIHLRFPNHENVKMVDSELGKIPENWEIKKLGEVSINHNHKRKPLSKTQRTQIEGSYPYYGSDNILDYVNVYQFDGNYLLLGANGTVETTEGHPILQRPCGRFWASDHAHVLTGQGTISTNLLYMYLSNIQIAPYITDSARSTITQANLNQILIIVPSKNVLDCFNPIIDDIFRLAQNLTERNKKLVETRDMFIPKLISEKIN
;
A
#
# COMPACT_ATOMS: atom_id res chain seq x y z
N MET A 1 -5.95 36.70 -6.55
CA MET A 1 -4.62 37.36 -6.69
C MET A 1 -3.53 36.32 -6.50
N LEU A 2 -2.41 36.35 -7.24
CA LEU A 2 -1.25 35.47 -6.96
C LEU A 2 -0.66 35.84 -5.58
N ASN A 3 -0.34 34.85 -4.74
CA ASN A 3 0.43 35.10 -3.52
C ASN A 3 1.79 35.69 -3.92
N PRO A 4 2.10 36.96 -3.61
CA PRO A 4 3.34 37.62 -4.04
C PRO A 4 4.60 37.02 -3.42
N ASN A 5 4.45 36.20 -2.37
CA ASN A 5 5.54 35.61 -1.58
C ASN A 5 5.67 34.09 -1.77
N SER A 6 5.06 33.51 -2.81
CA SER A 6 5.26 32.09 -3.11
C SER A 6 6.63 31.90 -3.77
N GLU A 7 7.59 31.33 -3.02
CA GLU A 7 8.93 30.95 -3.51
C GLU A 7 8.88 30.03 -4.75
N ASN A 8 7.71 29.40 -5.00
CA ASN A 8 7.47 28.46 -6.08
C ASN A 8 6.85 29.08 -7.36
N GLN A 9 6.55 30.39 -7.39
CA GLN A 9 5.98 31.06 -8.56
C GLN A 9 6.72 30.78 -9.89
N PRO A 10 8.07 30.75 -9.94
CA PRO A 10 8.81 30.50 -11.18
C PRO A 10 8.52 29.11 -11.79
N VAL A 11 8.17 28.13 -10.97
CA VAL A 11 7.86 26.76 -11.39
C VAL A 11 6.39 26.63 -11.78
N GLN A 12 5.49 27.36 -11.10
CA GLN A 12 4.05 27.23 -11.27
C GLN A 12 3.51 27.80 -12.60
N LEU A 13 4.08 28.91 -13.10
CA LEU A 13 3.59 29.59 -14.32
C LEU A 13 3.82 28.78 -15.62
N PRO A 14 5.02 28.21 -15.89
CA PRO A 14 5.24 27.39 -17.08
C PRO A 14 4.35 26.13 -17.14
N ILE A 15 4.08 25.51 -15.99
CA ILE A 15 3.23 24.32 -15.86
C ILE A 15 1.79 24.64 -16.22
N THR A 16 1.28 25.75 -15.68
CA THR A 16 -0.08 26.20 -15.94
C THR A 16 -0.30 26.38 -17.44
N HIS A 17 0.63 27.08 -18.11
CA HIS A 17 0.58 27.27 -19.55
C HIS A 17 0.60 25.95 -20.33
N THR A 18 1.47 25.01 -19.94
CA THR A 18 1.56 23.68 -20.57
C THR A 18 0.25 22.90 -20.43
N LEU A 19 -0.41 22.96 -19.27
CA LEU A 19 -1.67 22.24 -19.08
C LEU A 19 -2.81 22.90 -19.86
N GLU A 20 -2.84 24.24 -19.95
CA GLU A 20 -3.81 24.97 -20.77
C GLU A 20 -3.73 24.59 -22.25
N THR A 21 -2.52 24.41 -22.81
CA THR A 21 -2.37 23.97 -24.22
C THR A 21 -2.86 22.54 -24.44
N LEU A 22 -2.90 21.70 -23.41
CA LEU A 22 -3.46 20.35 -23.41
C LEU A 22 -4.97 20.31 -23.13
N GLY A 23 -5.63 21.48 -23.02
CA GLY A 23 -7.07 21.59 -22.82
C GLY A 23 -7.53 21.65 -21.36
N TRP A 24 -6.61 21.81 -20.40
CA TRP A 24 -6.99 22.00 -19.00
C TRP A 24 -7.46 23.43 -18.75
N GLN A 25 -8.57 23.56 -18.01
CA GLN A 25 -8.95 24.84 -17.43
C GLN A 25 -8.10 25.11 -16.18
N HIS A 26 -7.70 26.36 -15.94
CA HIS A 26 -6.93 26.73 -14.76
C HIS A 26 -7.63 27.77 -13.89
N ARG A 27 -7.43 27.67 -12.57
CA ARG A 27 -7.70 28.77 -11.64
C ARG A 27 -6.75 28.78 -10.46
N ASN A 28 -6.35 29.98 -10.04
CA ASN A 28 -5.72 30.18 -8.72
C ASN A 28 -6.81 30.28 -7.65
N CYS A 29 -6.70 29.45 -6.61
CA CYS A 29 -7.72 29.24 -5.58
C CYS A 29 -7.26 29.72 -4.20
N PHE A 30 -6.19 30.52 -4.14
CA PHE A 30 -5.68 31.05 -2.86
C PHE A 30 -6.75 31.84 -2.10
N ASP A 31 -7.57 32.59 -2.85
CA ASP A 31 -8.63 33.47 -2.36
C ASP A 31 -10.02 32.79 -2.31
N GLU A 32 -10.10 31.46 -2.48
CA GLU A 32 -11.38 30.75 -2.70
C GLU A 32 -12.47 31.08 -1.68
N PHE A 33 -12.11 31.17 -0.39
CA PHE A 33 -13.05 31.39 0.70
C PHE A 33 -13.02 32.82 1.27
N GLU A 34 -12.30 33.77 0.67
CA GLU A 34 -12.22 35.15 1.19
C GLU A 34 -13.58 35.86 1.16
N SER A 35 -14.45 35.50 0.21
CA SER A 35 -15.78 36.09 0.03
C SER A 35 -16.90 35.35 0.79
N ASN A 36 -16.55 34.41 1.69
CA ASN A 36 -17.47 33.47 2.36
C ASN A 36 -18.27 32.53 1.43
N GLN A 37 -18.06 32.57 0.11
CA GLN A 37 -18.59 31.62 -0.86
C GLN A 37 -17.44 31.07 -1.72
N SER A 38 -17.38 29.74 -1.86
CA SER A 38 -16.42 29.10 -2.77
C SER A 38 -16.86 29.31 -4.21
N HIS A 39 -15.96 29.87 -5.01
CA HIS A 39 -16.15 29.95 -6.46
C HIS A 39 -15.98 28.59 -7.17
N LEU A 40 -15.55 27.54 -6.47
CA LEU A 40 -15.51 26.16 -6.96
C LEU A 40 -16.75 25.35 -6.55
N GLY A 41 -17.67 25.94 -5.77
CA GLY A 41 -18.88 25.29 -5.28
C GLY A 41 -18.65 24.34 -4.11
N ARG A 42 -17.51 24.48 -3.40
CA ARG A 42 -17.21 23.74 -2.17
C ARG A 42 -17.93 24.37 -0.98
N GLU A 43 -18.58 23.56 -0.15
CA GLU A 43 -19.25 24.06 1.05
C GLU A 43 -18.25 24.50 2.11
N ASN A 44 -17.12 23.80 2.21
CA ASN A 44 -16.05 24.09 3.14
C ASN A 44 -14.70 23.53 2.64
N LYS A 45 -13.61 23.85 3.35
CA LYS A 45 -12.25 23.46 2.98
C LYS A 45 -11.93 21.97 3.17
N SER A 46 -12.78 21.16 3.81
CA SER A 46 -12.52 19.71 3.93
C SER A 46 -12.94 18.94 2.68
N GLU A 47 -13.85 19.50 1.87
CA GLU A 47 -14.29 18.88 0.62
C GLU A 47 -13.17 18.88 -0.41
N VAL A 48 -12.80 17.72 -0.92
CA VAL A 48 -11.76 17.59 -1.95
C VAL A 48 -12.32 17.29 -3.34
N VAL A 49 -13.62 17.00 -3.44
CA VAL A 49 -14.33 16.73 -4.71
C VAL A 49 -15.12 17.97 -5.13
N LEU A 50 -14.99 18.36 -6.39
CA LEU A 50 -15.75 19.47 -6.97
C LEU A 50 -17.11 18.97 -7.43
N LYS A 51 -18.06 18.88 -6.49
CA LYS A 51 -19.39 18.25 -6.69
C LYS A 51 -20.14 18.78 -7.92
N ASN A 52 -20.08 20.08 -8.20
CA ASN A 52 -20.76 20.69 -9.36
C ASN A 52 -20.18 20.20 -10.69
N ARG A 53 -18.85 20.12 -10.80
CA ARG A 53 -18.17 19.59 -11.99
C ARG A 53 -18.43 18.09 -12.15
N LEU A 54 -18.35 17.34 -11.05
CA LEU A 54 -18.64 15.91 -11.03
C LEU A 54 -20.06 15.62 -11.50
N ARG A 55 -21.05 16.32 -10.95
CA ARG A 55 -22.46 16.20 -11.35
C ARG A 55 -22.64 16.47 -12.83
N SER A 56 -22.14 17.61 -13.32
CA SER A 56 -22.29 18.00 -14.72
C SER A 56 -21.66 16.97 -15.67
N ALA A 57 -20.48 16.44 -15.33
CA ALA A 57 -19.83 15.40 -16.11
C ALA A 57 -20.62 14.07 -16.10
N MET A 58 -21.13 13.64 -14.93
CA MET A 58 -21.93 12.42 -14.81
C MET A 58 -23.26 12.53 -15.55
N GLU A 59 -23.94 13.69 -15.53
CA GLU A 59 -25.16 13.94 -16.29
C GLU A 59 -24.92 13.89 -17.80
N LYS A 60 -23.81 14.49 -18.27
CA LYS A 60 -23.39 14.45 -19.67
C LYS A 60 -23.07 13.03 -20.14
N LEU A 61 -22.39 12.25 -19.30
CA LEU A 61 -21.95 10.89 -19.62
C LEU A 61 -23.10 9.87 -19.55
N ASN A 62 -24.12 10.14 -18.75
CA ASN A 62 -25.23 9.21 -18.49
C ASN A 62 -26.60 9.85 -18.82
N PRO A 63 -26.87 10.25 -20.09
CA PRO A 63 -28.03 11.06 -20.45
C PRO A 63 -29.39 10.38 -20.25
N GLN A 64 -29.42 9.04 -20.16
CA GLN A 64 -30.63 8.24 -19.95
C GLN A 64 -30.80 7.79 -18.50
N THR A 65 -29.84 8.11 -17.62
CA THR A 65 -29.86 7.66 -16.23
C THR A 65 -30.69 8.64 -15.38
N PRO A 66 -31.63 8.15 -14.56
CA PRO A 66 -32.43 9.01 -13.68
C PRO A 66 -31.55 9.86 -12.76
N THR A 67 -31.94 11.13 -12.54
CA THR A 67 -31.21 12.06 -11.64
C THR A 67 -31.02 11.48 -10.23
N LEU A 68 -32.00 10.70 -9.75
CA LEU A 68 -31.88 10.00 -8.46
C LEU A 68 -30.70 9.02 -8.44
N ALA A 69 -30.50 8.23 -9.48
CA ALA A 69 -29.34 7.32 -9.57
C ALA A 69 -28.01 8.09 -9.60
N ILE A 70 -27.96 9.22 -10.33
CA ILE A 70 -26.77 10.09 -10.34
C ILE A 70 -26.49 10.66 -8.95
N ASN A 71 -27.51 11.13 -8.23
CA ASN A 71 -27.37 11.61 -6.85
C ASN A 71 -26.83 10.53 -5.92
N THR A 72 -27.44 9.34 -5.93
CA THR A 72 -27.00 8.21 -5.10
C THR A 72 -25.59 7.78 -5.46
N ALA A 73 -25.20 7.82 -6.74
CA ALA A 73 -23.84 7.52 -7.16
C ALA A 73 -22.84 8.56 -6.63
N ILE A 74 -23.16 9.86 -6.70
CA ILE A 74 -22.33 10.92 -6.14
C ILE A 74 -22.18 10.74 -4.63
N GLU A 75 -23.28 10.53 -3.90
CA GLU A 75 -23.27 10.30 -2.45
C GLU A 75 -22.39 9.12 -2.05
N LYS A 76 -22.49 8.00 -2.79
CA LYS A 76 -21.65 6.82 -2.59
C LYS A 76 -20.17 7.11 -2.86
N LEU A 77 -19.87 7.92 -3.86
CA LEU A 77 -18.50 8.25 -4.23
C LEU A 77 -17.83 9.20 -3.23
N ILE A 78 -18.59 10.14 -2.64
CA ILE A 78 -18.09 11.14 -1.70
C ILE A 78 -18.22 10.72 -0.23
N GLN A 79 -18.58 9.46 0.03
CA GLN A 79 -18.76 8.94 1.37
C GLN A 79 -17.48 9.16 2.21
N ASN A 80 -17.65 9.42 3.51
CA ASN A 80 -16.52 9.57 4.41
C ASN A 80 -15.89 8.20 4.74
N HIS A 81 -14.59 8.06 4.48
CA HIS A 81 -13.82 6.83 4.72
C HIS A 81 -12.71 6.99 5.77
N ALA A 82 -12.81 7.97 6.68
CA ALA A 82 -11.74 8.29 7.64
C ALA A 82 -11.31 7.13 8.56
N SER A 83 -12.20 6.17 8.84
CA SER A 83 -11.90 4.98 9.64
C SER A 83 -11.35 3.79 8.85
N GLN A 84 -11.26 3.89 7.53
CA GLN A 84 -10.86 2.80 6.64
C GLN A 84 -9.41 2.98 6.18
N ASN A 85 -8.79 1.89 5.70
CA ASN A 85 -7.46 1.96 5.13
C ASN A 85 -7.47 2.76 3.82
N ILE A 86 -6.67 3.82 3.73
CA ILE A 86 -6.61 4.73 2.57
C ILE A 86 -6.39 3.97 1.25
N MET A 87 -5.55 2.93 1.25
CA MET A 87 -5.26 2.18 0.03
C MET A 87 -6.45 1.34 -0.43
N GLU A 88 -7.19 0.75 0.49
CA GLU A 88 -8.38 -0.03 0.19
C GLU A 88 -9.48 0.86 -0.40
N VAL A 89 -9.67 2.03 0.22
CA VAL A 89 -10.63 3.04 -0.24
C VAL A 89 -10.26 3.55 -1.63
N ASN A 90 -8.98 3.91 -1.83
CA ASN A 90 -8.46 4.33 -3.12
C ASN A 90 -8.69 3.26 -4.19
N HIS A 91 -8.38 2.00 -3.87
CA HIS A 91 -8.62 0.90 -4.79
C HIS A 91 -10.10 0.74 -5.15
N GLN A 92 -11.01 0.81 -4.17
CA GLN A 92 -12.45 0.72 -4.39
C GLN A 92 -12.98 1.85 -5.27
N ILE A 93 -12.58 3.10 -5.00
CA ILE A 93 -12.96 4.27 -5.82
C ILE A 93 -12.46 4.10 -7.25
N HIS A 94 -11.20 3.70 -7.43
CA HIS A 94 -10.64 3.50 -8.77
C HIS A 94 -11.29 2.34 -9.53
N GLN A 95 -11.78 1.32 -8.82
CA GLN A 95 -12.63 0.30 -9.42
C GLN A 95 -13.98 0.89 -9.87
N MET A 96 -14.60 1.76 -9.06
CA MET A 96 -15.81 2.48 -9.47
C MET A 96 -15.58 3.41 -10.67
N LEU A 97 -14.40 4.03 -10.81
CA LEU A 97 -14.04 4.83 -11.99
C LEU A 97 -14.06 3.99 -13.27
N LYS A 98 -13.56 2.75 -13.19
CA LYS A 98 -13.46 1.84 -14.33
C LYS A 98 -14.78 1.15 -14.64
N ASP A 99 -15.39 0.51 -13.65
CA ASP A 99 -16.55 -0.37 -13.82
C ASP A 99 -17.88 0.42 -13.81
N GLY A 100 -17.86 1.66 -13.32
CA GLY A 100 -19.05 2.45 -13.03
C GLY A 100 -19.65 2.13 -11.65
N ILE A 101 -20.49 3.03 -11.15
CA ILE A 101 -21.16 2.87 -9.86
C ILE A 101 -22.48 2.15 -10.09
N LYS A 102 -22.57 0.91 -9.59
CA LYS A 102 -23.84 0.19 -9.50
C LYS A 102 -24.74 0.82 -8.44
N VAL A 103 -25.92 1.27 -8.86
CA VAL A 103 -26.99 1.84 -8.03
C VAL A 103 -28.26 1.02 -8.24
N ASN A 104 -28.85 0.54 -7.15
CA ASN A 104 -30.16 -0.11 -7.19
C ASN A 104 -31.22 0.92 -6.80
N LEU A 105 -32.19 1.15 -7.68
CA LEU A 105 -33.34 1.99 -7.43
C LEU A 105 -34.57 1.10 -7.24
N GLN A 106 -35.29 1.33 -6.15
CA GLN A 106 -36.58 0.70 -5.92
C GLN A 106 -37.68 1.63 -6.40
N ASP A 107 -38.58 1.11 -7.24
CA ASP A 107 -39.80 1.80 -7.61
C ASP A 107 -40.78 1.77 -6.42
N PRO A 108 -41.16 2.93 -5.85
CA PRO A 108 -42.03 2.99 -4.69
C PRO A 108 -43.48 2.53 -4.97
N GLU A 109 -43.92 2.49 -6.23
CA GLU A 109 -45.26 2.05 -6.60
C GLU A 109 -45.32 0.54 -6.91
N THR A 110 -44.29 0.03 -7.60
CA THR A 110 -44.28 -1.37 -8.06
C THR A 110 -43.45 -2.31 -7.18
N ASN A 111 -42.67 -1.77 -6.23
CA ASN A 111 -41.66 -2.50 -5.43
C ASN A 111 -40.64 -3.26 -6.29
N THR A 112 -40.48 -2.89 -7.55
CA THR A 112 -39.49 -3.50 -8.43
C THR A 112 -38.13 -2.82 -8.24
N GLU A 113 -37.06 -3.62 -8.21
CA GLU A 113 -35.69 -3.10 -8.19
C GLU A 113 -35.14 -3.01 -9.61
N THR A 114 -34.63 -1.84 -9.97
CA THR A 114 -33.87 -1.62 -11.20
C THR A 114 -32.43 -1.30 -10.86
N THR A 115 -31.49 -1.98 -11.51
CA THR A 115 -30.06 -1.65 -11.40
C THR A 115 -29.68 -0.69 -12.51
N GLN A 116 -29.09 0.44 -12.12
CA GLN A 116 -28.42 1.39 -13.01
C GLN A 116 -26.90 1.31 -12.79
N ILE A 117 -26.13 1.46 -13.87
CA ILE A 117 -24.67 1.63 -13.80
C ILE A 117 -24.39 3.07 -14.21
N VAL A 118 -23.82 3.84 -13.30
CA VAL A 118 -23.51 5.26 -13.52
C VAL A 118 -22.01 5.40 -13.78
N HIS A 119 -21.63 5.79 -14.99
CA HIS A 119 -20.23 5.99 -15.36
C HIS A 119 -19.73 7.36 -14.90
N ILE A 120 -18.44 7.44 -14.57
CA ILE A 120 -17.80 8.65 -14.03
C ILE A 120 -16.82 9.26 -15.03
N VAL A 121 -16.12 8.41 -15.80
CA VAL A 121 -15.07 8.79 -16.74
C VAL A 121 -15.44 8.33 -18.14
N ASN A 122 -15.27 9.21 -19.13
CA ASN A 122 -15.42 8.88 -20.53
C ASN A 122 -14.10 8.29 -21.05
N TRP A 123 -13.92 6.98 -20.89
CA TRP A 123 -12.74 6.25 -21.37
C TRP A 123 -12.63 6.22 -22.92
N PRO A 124 -13.72 6.00 -23.68
CA PRO A 124 -13.63 5.95 -25.15
C PRO A 124 -13.29 7.29 -25.81
N GLN A 125 -13.64 8.41 -25.18
CA GLN A 125 -13.40 9.77 -25.68
C GLN A 125 -12.77 10.64 -24.57
N PRO A 126 -11.46 10.44 -24.30
CA PRO A 126 -10.75 11.10 -23.19
C PRO A 126 -10.87 12.62 -23.19
N GLU A 127 -10.88 13.24 -24.36
CA GLU A 127 -10.99 14.69 -24.58
C GLU A 127 -12.33 15.28 -24.16
N GLN A 128 -13.36 14.46 -23.95
CA GLN A 128 -14.69 14.92 -23.53
C GLN A 128 -14.87 15.02 -22.01
N ASN A 129 -13.87 14.61 -21.24
CA ASN A 129 -13.83 14.76 -19.79
C ASN A 129 -13.50 16.22 -19.42
N ASP A 130 -14.06 16.68 -18.31
CA ASP A 130 -13.72 17.97 -17.72
C ASP A 130 -12.35 17.90 -17.04
N LEU A 131 -11.38 18.66 -17.56
CA LEU A 131 -10.01 18.73 -17.04
C LEU A 131 -9.78 20.11 -16.40
N PHE A 132 -9.47 20.13 -15.10
CA PHE A 132 -9.33 21.37 -14.35
C PHE A 132 -8.15 21.35 -13.37
N LEU A 133 -7.31 22.37 -13.43
CA LEU A 133 -6.18 22.58 -12.52
C LEU A 133 -6.55 23.68 -11.51
N ALA A 134 -6.69 23.29 -10.23
CA ALA A 134 -6.77 24.23 -9.13
C ALA A 134 -5.37 24.43 -8.55
N SER A 135 -4.85 25.65 -8.63
CA SER A 135 -3.56 25.99 -8.00
C SER A 135 -3.74 26.76 -6.71
N GLN A 136 -2.81 26.62 -5.75
CA GLN A 136 -2.95 27.20 -4.41
C GLN A 136 -4.26 26.76 -3.72
N PHE A 137 -4.51 25.45 -3.70
CA PHE A 137 -5.78 24.87 -3.28
C PHE A 137 -5.76 24.50 -1.79
N TRP A 138 -6.62 25.14 -0.99
CA TRP A 138 -6.69 24.88 0.44
C TRP A 138 -7.53 23.63 0.76
N VAL A 139 -6.95 22.73 1.56
CA VAL A 139 -7.63 21.57 2.14
C VAL A 139 -7.46 21.57 3.65
N SER A 140 -8.55 21.36 4.38
CA SER A 140 -8.57 21.23 5.83
C SER A 140 -8.89 19.79 6.20
N GLY A 141 -8.01 19.12 6.92
CA GLY A 141 -8.35 17.90 7.66
C GLY A 141 -8.72 18.21 9.10
N ASP A 142 -8.78 17.17 9.93
CA ASP A 142 -9.31 17.27 11.30
C ASP A 142 -8.42 18.15 12.20
N LEU A 143 -7.09 18.01 12.07
CA LEU A 143 -6.12 18.70 12.92
C LEU A 143 -5.40 19.84 12.20
N TYR A 144 -5.17 19.70 10.90
CA TYR A 144 -4.31 20.60 10.14
C TYR A 144 -4.90 20.96 8.78
N SER A 145 -4.58 22.17 8.31
CA SER A 145 -4.85 22.58 6.94
C SER A 145 -3.57 22.63 6.12
N ARG A 146 -3.69 22.42 4.82
CA ARG A 146 -2.60 22.49 3.84
C ARG A 146 -3.04 23.30 2.63
N CYS A 147 -2.18 24.20 2.15
CA CYS A 147 -2.33 24.84 0.85
C CYS A 147 -1.52 24.04 -0.15
N LEU A 148 -2.19 23.36 -1.07
CA LEU A 148 -1.56 22.53 -2.08
C LEU A 148 -1.12 23.40 -3.25
N ASN A 149 0.08 23.14 -3.75
CA ASN A 149 0.65 23.89 -4.87
C ASN A 149 -0.24 23.77 -6.12
N GLY A 150 -0.71 22.55 -6.43
CA GLY A 150 -1.77 22.33 -7.41
C GLY A 150 -2.47 20.98 -7.27
N VAL A 151 -3.73 20.93 -7.69
CA VAL A 151 -4.55 19.72 -7.75
C VAL A 151 -5.21 19.65 -9.13
N GLY A 152 -4.98 18.55 -9.83
CA GLY A 152 -5.59 18.26 -11.12
C GLY A 152 -6.84 17.41 -10.97
N PHE A 153 -7.94 17.90 -11.51
CA PHE A 153 -9.26 17.30 -11.47
C PHE A 153 -9.65 16.72 -12.82
N VAL A 154 -10.20 15.49 -12.79
CA VAL A 154 -10.90 14.88 -13.92
C VAL A 154 -12.35 14.69 -13.52
N ASN A 155 -13.28 15.32 -14.23
CA ASN A 155 -14.71 15.31 -13.91
C ASN A 155 -14.96 15.66 -12.43
N GLY A 156 -14.24 16.66 -11.90
CA GLY A 156 -14.36 17.11 -10.52
C GLY A 156 -13.72 16.21 -9.45
N LEU A 157 -13.05 15.11 -9.80
CA LEU A 157 -12.31 14.26 -8.85
C LEU A 157 -10.81 14.61 -8.81
N PRO A 158 -10.19 14.73 -7.62
CA PRO A 158 -8.80 15.18 -7.46
C PRO A 158 -7.80 14.04 -7.72
N LEU A 159 -7.62 13.66 -8.98
CA LEU A 159 -6.78 12.53 -9.37
C LEU A 159 -5.27 12.86 -9.37
N PHE A 160 -4.89 14.13 -9.46
CA PHE A 160 -3.49 14.55 -9.57
C PHE A 160 -3.12 15.55 -8.49
N LEU A 161 -1.95 15.34 -7.88
CA LEU A 161 -1.35 16.29 -6.94
C LEU A 161 -0.06 16.82 -7.54
N PHE A 162 0.11 18.14 -7.52
CA PHE A 162 1.35 18.81 -7.88
C PHE A 162 1.95 19.41 -6.63
N GLU A 163 3.18 19.01 -6.32
CA GLU A 163 3.92 19.47 -5.17
C GLU A 163 5.26 20.08 -5.60
N PHE A 164 5.44 21.37 -5.29
CA PHE A 164 6.61 22.15 -5.66
C PHE A 164 7.45 22.47 -4.43
N LYS A 165 8.75 22.26 -4.56
CA LYS A 165 9.75 22.53 -3.51
C LYS A 165 10.75 23.58 -3.98
N ASN A 166 11.45 24.17 -3.01
CA ASN A 166 12.58 25.05 -3.29
C ASN A 166 13.73 24.30 -3.98
N LEU A 167 14.48 25.00 -4.84
CA LEU A 167 15.60 24.47 -5.64
C LEU A 167 16.65 23.69 -4.83
N THR A 168 16.88 24.07 -3.56
CA THR A 168 17.89 23.46 -2.69
C THR A 168 17.48 22.11 -2.09
N GLN A 169 16.24 21.67 -2.27
CA GLN A 169 15.71 20.45 -1.69
C GLN A 169 15.97 19.22 -2.57
N ASN A 170 16.36 18.11 -1.95
CA ASN A 170 16.46 16.81 -2.61
C ASN A 170 15.06 16.17 -2.73
N LEU A 171 14.61 15.89 -3.96
CA LEU A 171 13.26 15.40 -4.22
C LEU A 171 13.02 14.02 -3.62
N ARG A 172 13.93 13.06 -3.83
CA ARG A 172 13.81 11.68 -3.32
C ARG A 172 13.69 11.60 -1.80
N THR A 173 14.48 12.37 -1.06
CA THR A 173 14.40 12.39 0.41
C THR A 173 13.08 12.99 0.88
N ASN A 174 12.63 14.07 0.23
CA ASN A 174 11.49 14.85 0.71
C ASN A 174 10.14 14.32 0.23
N TYR A 175 10.11 13.45 -0.80
CA TYR A 175 8.87 12.89 -1.34
C TYR A 175 8.12 12.09 -0.27
N ASN A 176 8.75 11.07 0.33
CA ASN A 176 8.09 10.22 1.32
C ASN A 176 7.62 11.02 2.55
N GLU A 177 8.44 11.98 3.01
CA GLU A 177 8.11 12.83 4.16
C GLU A 177 6.90 13.73 3.86
N SER A 178 6.86 14.35 2.67
CA SER A 178 5.73 15.19 2.24
C SER A 178 4.44 14.36 2.09
N ILE A 179 4.53 13.16 1.52
CA ILE A 179 3.36 12.29 1.38
C ILE A 179 2.87 11.76 2.72
N THR A 180 3.78 11.46 3.65
CA THR A 180 3.42 11.05 5.01
C THR A 180 2.70 12.20 5.73
N ASP A 181 3.24 13.42 5.68
CA ASP A 181 2.60 14.60 6.27
C ASP A 181 1.19 14.84 5.70
N TYR A 182 1.00 14.66 4.38
CA TYR A 182 -0.32 14.82 3.77
C TYR A 182 -1.29 13.68 4.13
N LYS A 183 -0.82 12.44 4.26
CA LYS A 183 -1.66 11.33 4.74
C LYS A 183 -2.16 11.57 6.16
N ASP A 184 -1.34 12.19 7.01
CA ASP A 184 -1.72 12.49 8.39
C ASP A 184 -2.61 13.74 8.50
N SER A 185 -2.36 14.75 7.65
CA SER A 185 -3.06 16.03 7.73
C SER A 185 -4.33 16.12 6.88
N ILE A 186 -4.36 15.52 5.69
CA ILE A 186 -5.47 15.59 4.71
C ILE A 186 -5.69 14.24 4.01
N PRO A 187 -5.92 13.14 4.75
CA PRO A 187 -6.05 11.79 4.19
C PRO A 187 -7.14 11.67 3.12
N GLN A 188 -8.20 12.48 3.22
CA GLN A 188 -9.36 12.41 2.32
C GLN A 188 -9.03 12.70 0.85
N LEU A 189 -7.95 13.44 0.57
CA LEU A 189 -7.48 13.66 -0.80
C LEU A 189 -7.01 12.35 -1.45
N PHE A 190 -6.37 11.48 -0.68
CA PHE A 190 -5.75 10.26 -1.17
C PHE A 190 -6.72 9.10 -1.37
N TRP A 191 -7.99 9.27 -1.01
CA TRP A 191 -9.05 8.36 -1.44
C TRP A 191 -9.23 8.38 -2.97
N TYR A 192 -8.85 9.47 -3.65
CA TYR A 192 -9.01 9.62 -5.11
C TYR A 192 -7.68 9.77 -5.86
N ASN A 193 -6.62 10.22 -5.18
CA ASN A 193 -5.36 10.54 -5.84
C ASN A 193 -4.78 9.32 -6.60
N THR A 194 -4.44 9.53 -7.86
CA THR A 194 -3.75 8.56 -8.71
C THR A 194 -2.25 8.85 -8.77
N LEU A 195 -1.90 10.10 -9.08
CA LEU A 195 -0.54 10.51 -9.40
C LEU A 195 -0.13 11.76 -8.65
N ILE A 196 1.16 11.83 -8.39
CA ILE A 196 1.82 12.90 -7.66
C ILE A 196 3.03 13.35 -8.46
N PHE A 197 2.97 14.59 -8.96
CA PHE A 197 4.09 15.28 -9.55
C PHE A 197 4.85 16.02 -8.46
N PHE A 198 6.16 15.83 -8.42
CA PHE A 198 7.04 16.45 -7.45
C PHE A 198 8.17 17.15 -8.19
N SER A 199 8.34 18.45 -8.00
CA SER A 199 9.35 19.22 -8.72
C SER A 199 9.98 20.30 -7.86
N ASN A 200 11.26 20.60 -8.10
CA ASN A 200 11.92 21.79 -7.55
C ASN A 200 12.31 22.79 -8.65
N GLY A 201 11.78 22.65 -9.87
CA GLY A 201 12.10 23.49 -11.01
C GLY A 201 13.31 23.02 -11.83
N GLU A 202 14.33 22.44 -11.19
CA GLU A 202 15.48 21.84 -11.87
C GLU A 202 15.26 20.35 -12.13
N ASN A 203 14.72 19.64 -11.15
CA ASN A 203 14.42 18.22 -11.23
C ASN A 203 12.92 18.01 -11.04
N SER A 204 12.41 16.95 -11.66
CA SER A 204 11.01 16.53 -11.49
C SER A 204 10.93 15.02 -11.38
N CYS A 205 9.98 14.51 -10.60
CA CYS A 205 9.64 13.10 -10.55
C CYS A 205 8.12 12.92 -10.44
N ILE A 206 7.66 11.71 -10.77
CA ILE A 206 6.27 11.29 -10.68
C ILE A 206 6.23 10.04 -9.81
N GLY A 207 5.29 10.01 -8.89
CA GLY A 207 4.94 8.81 -8.15
C GLY A 207 3.44 8.70 -7.93
N ASN A 208 3.07 7.74 -7.09
CA ASN A 208 1.71 7.55 -6.57
C ASN A 208 1.78 7.35 -5.04
N LEU A 209 0.61 7.14 -4.43
CA LEU A 209 0.42 6.92 -2.99
C LEU A 209 1.37 5.86 -2.37
N THR A 210 1.78 4.88 -3.17
CA THR A 210 2.53 3.69 -2.75
C THR A 210 3.93 3.63 -3.35
N THR A 211 4.34 4.63 -4.13
CA THR A 211 5.66 4.66 -4.75
C THR A 211 6.71 4.87 -3.66
N HIS A 212 7.64 3.93 -3.54
CA HIS A 212 8.79 4.09 -2.67
C HIS A 212 9.83 5.00 -3.33
N LYS A 213 10.50 5.87 -2.57
CA LYS A 213 11.55 6.79 -3.08
C LYS A 213 12.57 6.17 -4.03
N ARG A 214 12.91 4.89 -3.84
CA ARG A 214 13.89 4.15 -4.66
C ARG A 214 13.41 3.90 -6.10
N HIS A 215 12.10 3.90 -6.32
CA HIS A 215 11.50 3.75 -7.64
C HIS A 215 11.14 5.10 -8.28
N LEU A 216 11.33 6.23 -7.57
CA LEU A 216 11.18 7.55 -8.16
C LEU A 216 12.32 7.77 -9.16
N ILE A 217 11.93 7.99 -10.41
CA ILE A 217 12.86 8.39 -11.45
C ILE A 217 12.84 9.92 -11.49
N GLU A 218 14.03 10.51 -11.33
CA GLU A 218 14.22 11.96 -11.42
C GLU A 218 14.60 12.32 -12.85
N TRP A 219 13.85 13.24 -13.45
CA TRP A 219 14.15 13.87 -14.73
C TRP A 219 14.79 15.23 -14.45
N LYS A 220 16.02 15.40 -14.94
CA LYS A 220 16.83 16.61 -14.71
C LYS A 220 16.70 17.57 -15.87
N HIS A 221 16.61 18.86 -15.56
CA HIS A 221 16.73 19.94 -16.53
C HIS A 221 18.21 20.27 -16.74
N ASN A 222 18.76 20.08 -17.94
CA ASN A 222 20.14 20.46 -18.22
C ASN A 222 20.20 21.75 -19.05
N THR A 223 21.11 22.66 -18.69
CA THR A 223 21.31 23.94 -19.41
C THR A 223 22.55 23.94 -20.30
N ASN A 224 23.30 22.83 -20.36
CA ASN A 224 24.52 22.71 -21.16
C ASN A 224 24.68 21.30 -21.73
N THR A 225 24.36 21.08 -23.01
CA THR A 225 25.15 20.26 -23.97
C THR A 225 24.49 20.25 -25.37
N LYS A 226 25.33 20.11 -26.40
CA LYS A 226 24.98 20.14 -27.83
C LYS A 226 24.51 18.77 -28.40
N ASP A 227 24.13 17.83 -27.54
CA ASP A 227 23.78 16.47 -27.98
C ASP A 227 22.26 16.21 -27.82
N GLU A 228 21.57 16.12 -28.95
CA GLU A 228 20.12 15.95 -29.11
C GLU A 228 19.62 14.51 -28.79
N THR A 229 20.07 13.89 -27.69
CA THR A 229 19.52 12.60 -27.26
C THR A 229 18.70 12.77 -25.99
N GLU A 230 17.43 13.12 -26.19
CA GLU A 230 16.26 12.94 -25.30
C GLU A 230 16.44 13.33 -23.82
N GLU A 231 16.41 14.63 -23.55
CA GLU A 231 16.19 15.18 -22.21
C GLU A 231 14.68 15.45 -21.96
N VAL A 232 14.17 15.15 -20.77
CA VAL A 232 12.76 15.41 -20.39
C VAL A 232 12.72 16.58 -19.41
N SER A 233 12.34 17.77 -19.89
CA SER A 233 11.98 18.90 -19.03
C SER A 233 10.64 18.65 -18.32
N LEU A 234 10.33 19.38 -17.23
CA LEU A 234 9.01 19.32 -16.59
C LEU A 234 7.87 19.57 -17.59
N HIS A 235 8.09 20.46 -18.56
CA HIS A 235 7.16 20.68 -19.68
C HIS A 235 6.91 19.40 -20.48
N THR A 236 7.99 18.74 -20.94
CA THR A 236 7.91 17.47 -21.69
C THR A 236 7.21 16.38 -20.89
N LEU A 237 7.48 16.33 -19.58
CA LEU A 237 6.85 15.40 -18.66
C LEU A 237 5.33 15.62 -18.58
N LEU A 238 4.89 16.87 -18.46
CA LEU A 238 3.48 17.24 -18.42
C LEU A 238 2.79 16.99 -19.76
N GLU A 239 3.42 17.30 -20.89
CA GLU A 239 2.85 16.99 -22.22
C GLU A 239 2.65 15.48 -22.41
N LYS A 240 3.64 14.68 -22.03
CA LYS A 240 3.58 13.22 -22.19
C LYS A 240 2.58 12.54 -21.24
N VAL A 241 2.33 13.11 -20.06
CA VAL A 241 1.49 12.48 -19.03
C VAL A 241 0.09 13.10 -18.93
N CYS A 242 -0.05 14.41 -19.13
CA CYS A 242 -1.29 15.14 -18.89
C CYS A 242 -2.15 15.37 -20.15
N ALA A 243 -1.71 14.91 -21.32
CA ALA A 243 -2.58 14.79 -22.49
C ALA A 243 -3.75 13.84 -22.17
N PRO A 244 -5.02 14.17 -22.50
CA PRO A 244 -6.20 13.44 -22.03
C PRO A 244 -6.12 11.92 -22.27
N GLU A 245 -5.75 11.50 -23.48
CA GLU A 245 -5.64 10.10 -23.86
C GLU A 245 -4.58 9.35 -23.04
N ARG A 246 -3.38 9.93 -22.93
CA ARG A 246 -2.26 9.36 -22.17
C ARG A 246 -2.59 9.29 -20.69
N LEU A 247 -3.21 10.34 -20.18
CA LEU A 247 -3.58 10.46 -18.78
C LEU A 247 -4.54 9.35 -18.36
N LEU A 248 -5.62 9.12 -19.14
CA LEU A 248 -6.57 8.07 -18.83
C LEU A 248 -5.97 6.67 -19.01
N ASP A 249 -5.15 6.45 -20.04
CA ASP A 249 -4.43 5.19 -20.23
C ASP A 249 -3.51 4.88 -19.02
N ILE A 250 -2.80 5.88 -18.50
CA ILE A 250 -1.97 5.73 -17.31
C ILE A 250 -2.82 5.38 -16.09
N ILE A 251 -3.92 6.11 -15.84
CA ILE A 251 -4.81 5.83 -14.71
C ILE A 251 -5.34 4.38 -14.80
N GLU A 252 -5.80 3.95 -15.98
CA GLU A 252 -6.35 2.61 -16.17
C GLU A 252 -5.30 1.51 -15.93
N ASN A 253 -4.09 1.69 -16.47
CA ASN A 253 -3.00 0.72 -16.28
C ASN A 253 -2.54 0.65 -14.83
N LEU A 254 -2.43 1.77 -14.13
CA LEU A 254 -2.10 1.78 -12.70
C LEU A 254 -3.18 1.09 -11.87
N ASN A 255 -4.46 1.29 -12.22
CA ASN A 255 -5.58 0.61 -11.57
C ASN A 255 -5.50 -0.91 -11.74
N LEU A 256 -5.16 -1.39 -12.94
CA LEU A 256 -5.00 -2.81 -13.21
C LEU A 256 -3.91 -3.43 -12.34
N HIS A 257 -2.75 -2.78 -12.23
CA HIS A 257 -1.65 -3.27 -11.38
C HIS A 257 -2.05 -3.32 -9.91
N ASN A 258 -2.68 -2.26 -9.41
CA ASN A 258 -3.14 -2.19 -8.02
C ASN A 258 -4.21 -3.27 -7.72
N ALA A 259 -5.14 -3.52 -8.66
CA ALA A 259 -6.14 -4.58 -8.55
C ALA A 259 -5.50 -5.97 -8.48
N LEU A 260 -4.51 -6.24 -9.33
CA LEU A 260 -3.78 -7.52 -9.31
C LEU A 260 -3.01 -7.71 -7.99
N ILE A 261 -2.37 -6.64 -7.50
CA ILE A 261 -1.66 -6.66 -6.21
C ILE A 261 -2.64 -6.95 -5.07
N GLY A 262 -3.75 -6.21 -4.99
CA GLY A 262 -4.78 -6.38 -3.96
C GLY A 262 -5.40 -7.78 -3.98
N ASN A 263 -5.71 -8.31 -5.16
CA ASN A 263 -6.24 -9.66 -5.32
C ASN A 263 -5.25 -10.73 -4.82
N ASN A 264 -3.97 -10.60 -5.16
CA ASN A 264 -2.95 -11.52 -4.67
C ASN A 264 -2.77 -11.42 -3.15
N THR A 265 -2.79 -10.21 -2.57
CA THR A 265 -2.73 -10.01 -1.12
C THR A 265 -3.90 -10.70 -0.42
N ARG A 266 -5.12 -10.54 -0.92
CA ARG A 266 -6.31 -11.23 -0.39
C ARG A 266 -6.18 -12.76 -0.48
N ARG A 267 -5.65 -13.27 -1.60
CA ARG A 267 -5.41 -14.71 -1.78
C ARG A 267 -4.36 -15.24 -0.81
N ILE A 268 -3.31 -14.47 -0.53
CA ILE A 268 -2.30 -14.83 0.48
C ILE A 268 -2.97 -14.96 1.85
N GLN A 269 -3.76 -13.96 2.26
CA GLN A 269 -4.47 -14.02 3.54
C GLN A 269 -5.35 -15.26 3.65
N ILE A 270 -6.16 -15.56 2.62
CA ILE A 270 -7.01 -16.76 2.60
C ILE A 270 -6.18 -18.05 2.72
N LEU A 271 -5.03 -18.13 2.05
CA LEU A 271 -4.14 -19.28 2.15
C LEU A 271 -3.57 -19.43 3.57
N GLU A 272 -3.19 -18.33 4.21
CA GLU A 272 -2.69 -18.34 5.59
C GLU A 272 -3.79 -18.74 6.59
N ASP A 273 -5.00 -18.21 6.44
CA ASP A 273 -6.17 -18.57 7.26
C ASP A 273 -6.51 -20.06 7.09
N MET A 274 -6.44 -20.59 5.87
CA MET A 274 -6.62 -22.02 5.59
C MET A 274 -5.56 -22.86 6.30
N ALA A 275 -4.28 -22.45 6.22
CA ALA A 275 -3.22 -23.15 6.93
C ALA A 275 -3.46 -23.16 8.45
N GLN A 276 -3.85 -22.00 9.02
CA GLN A 276 -4.13 -21.88 10.46
C GLN A 276 -5.30 -22.76 10.87
N THR A 277 -6.37 -22.76 10.10
CA THR A 277 -7.53 -23.63 10.34
C THR A 277 -7.14 -25.10 10.34
N ILE A 278 -6.35 -25.55 9.36
CA ILE A 278 -5.90 -26.95 9.27
C ILE A 278 -5.00 -27.30 10.47
N TYR A 279 -4.08 -26.41 10.85
CA TYR A 279 -3.23 -26.59 12.02
C TYR A 279 -4.05 -26.69 13.32
N GLN A 280 -5.03 -25.81 13.51
CA GLN A 280 -5.89 -25.80 14.68
C GLN A 280 -6.68 -27.11 14.79
N GLU A 281 -7.29 -27.59 13.70
CA GLU A 281 -7.98 -28.88 13.70
C GLU A 281 -7.03 -30.02 14.07
N TRP A 282 -5.82 -30.08 13.49
CA TRP A 282 -4.92 -31.23 13.68
C TRP A 282 -4.20 -31.24 15.03
N PHE A 283 -3.81 -30.07 15.54
CA PHE A 283 -2.86 -29.97 16.65
C PHE A 283 -3.38 -29.23 17.88
N ILE A 284 -4.50 -28.51 17.77
CA ILE A 284 -5.18 -27.92 18.93
C ILE A 284 -6.43 -28.74 19.29
N HIS A 285 -7.28 -29.00 18.30
CA HIS A 285 -8.48 -29.82 18.47
C HIS A 285 -8.20 -31.33 18.37
N LEU A 286 -6.97 -31.71 17.98
CA LEU A 286 -6.50 -33.08 17.87
C LEU A 286 -7.37 -33.97 16.95
N ARG A 287 -7.94 -33.35 15.90
CA ARG A 287 -8.77 -33.97 14.85
C ARG A 287 -7.97 -34.20 13.57
N PHE A 288 -6.83 -34.87 13.71
CA PHE A 288 -6.03 -35.32 12.58
C PHE A 288 -6.63 -36.63 11.98
N PRO A 289 -6.22 -37.07 10.78
CA PRO A 289 -6.75 -38.28 10.17
C PRO A 289 -6.58 -39.52 11.08
N ASN A 290 -7.66 -40.28 11.28
CA ASN A 290 -7.76 -41.45 12.16
C ASN A 290 -7.57 -41.18 13.67
N HIS A 291 -7.71 -39.93 14.12
CA HIS A 291 -7.58 -39.56 15.54
C HIS A 291 -8.56 -40.31 16.46
N GLU A 292 -9.71 -40.77 15.96
CA GLU A 292 -10.72 -41.47 16.76
C GLU A 292 -10.20 -42.80 17.34
N ASN A 293 -9.19 -43.40 16.70
CA ASN A 293 -8.58 -44.67 17.10
C ASN A 293 -7.30 -44.48 17.93
N VAL A 294 -6.91 -43.24 18.22
CA VAL A 294 -5.67 -42.95 18.95
C VAL A 294 -5.97 -42.75 20.42
N LYS A 295 -5.25 -43.48 21.28
CA LYS A 295 -5.34 -43.33 22.72
C LYS A 295 -4.71 -42.01 23.16
N MET A 296 -5.34 -41.35 24.14
CA MET A 296 -4.82 -40.11 24.75
C MET A 296 -4.07 -40.41 26.05
N VAL A 297 -2.95 -39.72 26.27
CA VAL A 297 -2.10 -39.84 27.46
C VAL A 297 -1.91 -38.47 28.12
N ASP A 298 -1.76 -38.45 29.45
CA ASP A 298 -1.51 -37.21 30.20
C ASP A 298 -0.09 -36.69 29.96
N SER A 299 0.06 -35.37 29.89
CA SER A 299 1.33 -34.68 29.68
C SER A 299 1.34 -33.28 30.31
N GLU A 300 2.50 -32.60 30.30
CA GLU A 300 2.65 -31.24 30.86
C GLU A 300 1.75 -30.19 30.18
N LEU A 301 1.34 -30.43 28.93
CA LEU A 301 0.46 -29.55 28.15
C LEU A 301 -0.99 -30.07 28.06
N GLY A 302 -1.37 -30.98 28.96
CA GLY A 302 -2.68 -31.62 28.96
C GLY A 302 -2.66 -32.98 28.28
N LYS A 303 -3.83 -33.47 27.84
CA LYS A 303 -3.91 -34.77 27.18
C LYS A 303 -3.44 -34.67 25.73
N ILE A 304 -2.49 -35.52 25.35
CA ILE A 304 -1.94 -35.59 23.99
C ILE A 304 -2.08 -37.02 23.44
N PRO A 305 -2.05 -37.21 22.10
CA PRO A 305 -2.08 -38.54 21.52
C PRO A 305 -0.87 -39.40 21.93
N GLU A 306 -1.09 -40.69 22.12
CA GLU A 306 -0.03 -41.66 22.41
C GLU A 306 1.02 -41.64 21.29
N ASN A 307 2.31 -41.68 21.66
CA ASN A 307 3.47 -41.52 20.77
C ASN A 307 3.73 -40.10 20.24
N TRP A 308 3.06 -39.08 20.78
CA TRP A 308 3.49 -37.69 20.61
C TRP A 308 4.39 -37.28 21.78
N GLU A 309 5.32 -36.37 21.52
CA GLU A 309 6.34 -35.95 22.49
C GLU A 309 6.14 -34.48 22.88
N ILE A 310 6.51 -34.11 24.11
CA ILE A 310 6.70 -32.71 24.48
C ILE A 310 8.18 -32.40 24.40
N LYS A 311 8.52 -31.32 23.68
CA LYS A 311 9.88 -30.80 23.60
C LYS A 311 9.92 -29.32 23.88
N LYS A 312 11.08 -28.84 24.27
CA LYS A 312 11.36 -27.42 24.30
C LYS A 312 11.65 -26.90 22.89
N LEU A 313 11.28 -25.66 22.62
CA LEU A 313 11.49 -25.01 21.32
C LEU A 313 12.95 -25.01 20.89
N GLY A 314 13.89 -24.89 21.84
CA GLY A 314 15.33 -24.96 21.58
C GLY A 314 15.82 -26.32 21.07
N GLU A 315 15.03 -27.39 21.21
CA GLU A 315 15.36 -28.74 20.72
C GLU A 315 14.90 -28.98 19.27
N VAL A 316 13.95 -28.18 18.79
CA VAL A 316 13.30 -28.35 17.48
C VAL A 316 13.50 -27.16 16.54
N SER A 317 14.29 -26.17 16.96
CA SER A 317 14.57 -24.98 16.17
C SER A 317 16.04 -24.60 16.26
N ILE A 318 16.55 -24.05 15.16
CA ILE A 318 17.90 -23.48 15.10
C ILE A 318 17.77 -21.96 15.17
N ASN A 319 18.47 -21.36 16.13
CA ASN A 319 18.57 -19.92 16.27
C ASN A 319 19.82 -19.39 15.53
N HIS A 320 19.60 -18.47 14.58
CA HIS A 320 20.65 -17.87 13.73
C HIS A 320 21.05 -16.46 14.16
N ASN A 321 20.76 -16.06 15.40
CA ASN A 321 21.04 -14.71 15.90
C ASN A 321 22.51 -14.31 15.78
N HIS A 322 23.43 -15.28 15.83
CA HIS A 322 24.88 -15.07 15.66
C HIS A 322 25.28 -14.55 14.28
N LYS A 323 24.42 -14.70 13.25
CA LYS A 323 24.66 -14.17 11.89
C LYS A 323 24.22 -12.71 11.76
N ARG A 324 23.40 -12.20 12.68
CA ARG A 324 22.89 -10.83 12.66
C ARG A 324 24.03 -9.83 12.86
N LYS A 325 23.98 -8.72 12.14
CA LYS A 325 24.85 -7.54 12.41
C LYS A 325 23.98 -6.29 12.30
N PRO A 326 23.50 -5.71 13.42
CA PRO A 326 22.58 -4.59 13.37
C PRO A 326 23.24 -3.35 12.74
N LEU A 327 22.45 -2.59 11.98
CA LEU A 327 22.85 -1.33 11.37
C LEU A 327 22.06 -0.18 11.98
N SER A 328 22.75 0.93 12.27
CA SER A 328 22.10 2.16 12.72
C SER A 328 21.24 2.75 11.60
N LYS A 329 20.29 3.63 11.97
CA LYS A 329 19.46 4.36 10.97
C LYS A 329 20.35 5.11 9.96
N THR A 330 21.40 5.78 10.43
CA THR A 330 22.34 6.51 9.58
C THR A 330 23.05 5.59 8.59
N GLN A 331 23.48 4.40 9.02
CA GLN A 331 24.11 3.43 8.13
C GLN A 331 23.12 2.96 7.06
N ARG A 332 21.90 2.58 7.45
CA ARG A 332 20.87 2.10 6.51
C ARG A 332 20.56 3.12 5.42
N THR A 333 20.46 4.39 5.76
CA THR A 333 20.25 5.48 4.77
C THR A 333 21.39 5.60 3.75
N GLN A 334 22.61 5.18 4.10
CA GLN A 334 23.78 5.27 3.21
C GLN A 334 23.97 4.06 2.29
N ILE A 335 23.34 2.92 2.60
CA ILE A 335 23.51 1.65 1.85
C ILE A 335 22.23 1.22 1.13
N GLU A 336 21.59 2.15 0.43
CA GLU A 336 20.31 1.89 -0.24
C GLU A 336 20.38 0.70 -1.21
N GLY A 337 19.37 -0.17 -1.16
CA GLY A 337 19.23 -1.28 -2.09
C GLY A 337 17.87 -1.94 -2.08
N SER A 338 17.82 -3.22 -2.48
CA SER A 338 16.57 -3.96 -2.70
C SER A 338 16.25 -4.99 -1.61
N TYR A 339 17.19 -5.29 -0.71
CA TYR A 339 17.00 -6.33 0.30
C TYR A 339 16.35 -5.74 1.56
N PRO A 340 15.24 -6.30 2.05
CA PRO A 340 14.57 -5.78 3.24
C PRO A 340 15.43 -5.92 4.50
N TYR A 341 15.42 -4.87 5.32
CA TYR A 341 16.00 -4.85 6.65
C TYR A 341 14.87 -4.95 7.69
N TYR A 342 14.78 -6.09 8.36
CA TYR A 342 13.71 -6.42 9.29
C TYR A 342 13.99 -5.91 10.72
N GLY A 343 12.99 -5.23 11.29
CA GLY A 343 12.85 -4.88 12.70
C GLY A 343 12.18 -5.99 13.51
N SER A 344 11.58 -5.64 14.64
CA SER A 344 10.79 -6.55 15.47
C SER A 344 9.48 -6.98 14.80
N ASP A 345 8.75 -6.02 14.24
CA ASP A 345 7.37 -6.16 13.74
C ASP A 345 7.18 -5.72 12.29
N ASN A 346 8.14 -5.01 11.71
CA ASN A 346 8.06 -4.49 10.36
C ASN A 346 9.41 -4.51 9.61
N ILE A 347 9.36 -4.17 8.33
CA ILE A 347 10.55 -3.81 7.55
C ILE A 347 10.88 -2.35 7.85
N LEU A 348 12.08 -2.10 8.38
CA LEU A 348 12.54 -0.75 8.76
C LEU A 348 13.20 0.01 7.59
N ASP A 349 13.77 -0.73 6.62
CA ASP A 349 14.46 -0.15 5.45
C ASP A 349 14.73 -1.19 4.36
N TYR A 350 15.37 -0.73 3.28
CA TYR A 350 15.96 -1.62 2.27
C TYR A 350 17.44 -1.29 2.02
N VAL A 351 18.26 -2.33 2.03
CA VAL A 351 19.72 -2.25 1.93
C VAL A 351 20.24 -3.04 0.73
N ASN A 352 21.44 -2.71 0.24
CA ASN A 352 22.07 -3.42 -0.91
C ASN A 352 22.87 -4.68 -0.53
N VAL A 353 22.93 -5.00 0.77
CA VAL A 353 23.61 -6.17 1.33
C VAL A 353 22.62 -7.06 2.07
N TYR A 354 22.94 -8.35 2.22
CA TYR A 354 22.10 -9.31 2.92
C TYR A 354 22.94 -10.23 3.81
N GLN A 355 22.31 -10.83 4.82
CA GLN A 355 22.93 -11.79 5.74
C GLN A 355 22.32 -13.18 5.64
N PHE A 356 21.07 -13.24 5.19
CA PHE A 356 20.28 -14.43 5.10
C PHE A 356 19.78 -14.57 3.66
N ASP A 357 19.76 -15.79 3.16
CA ASP A 357 19.17 -16.17 1.88
C ASP A 357 18.42 -17.49 2.08
N GLY A 358 17.09 -17.47 1.93
CA GLY A 358 16.23 -18.64 2.11
C GLY A 358 14.99 -18.37 2.94
N ASN A 359 14.39 -19.42 3.49
CA ASN A 359 13.16 -19.36 4.28
C ASN A 359 13.47 -19.38 5.77
N TYR A 360 13.19 -18.27 6.44
CA TYR A 360 13.40 -18.09 7.86
C TYR A 360 12.12 -17.61 8.53
N LEU A 361 12.05 -17.81 9.84
CA LEU A 361 11.03 -17.24 10.70
C LEU A 361 11.67 -16.19 11.61
N LEU A 362 11.12 -14.99 11.60
CA LEU A 362 11.48 -13.95 12.56
C LEU A 362 10.45 -13.89 13.67
N LEU A 363 10.93 -13.74 14.90
CA LEU A 363 10.11 -13.48 16.08
C LEU A 363 10.59 -12.19 16.74
N GLY A 364 9.68 -11.27 17.07
CA GLY A 364 10.01 -10.00 17.74
C GLY A 364 10.74 -10.24 19.05
N ALA A 365 11.94 -9.68 19.21
CA ALA A 365 12.79 -9.91 20.38
C ALA A 365 12.80 -8.74 21.37
N ASN A 366 12.74 -7.50 20.87
CA ASN A 366 12.80 -6.27 21.69
C ASN A 366 11.84 -5.22 21.12
N GLY A 367 11.01 -4.59 21.96
CA GLY A 367 10.01 -3.61 21.54
C GLY A 367 8.64 -4.27 21.32
N THR A 368 8.11 -4.22 20.11
CA THR A 368 6.86 -4.92 19.78
C THR A 368 7.14 -6.42 19.63
N VAL A 369 6.80 -7.20 20.66
CA VAL A 369 7.03 -8.66 20.67
C VAL A 369 5.74 -9.48 20.76
N GLU A 370 4.62 -8.82 21.04
CA GLU A 370 3.32 -9.42 21.30
C GLU A 370 2.22 -8.70 20.50
N THR A 371 1.27 -9.47 19.96
CA THR A 371 0.06 -8.97 19.30
C THR A 371 -0.97 -8.53 20.33
N THR A 372 -2.02 -7.82 19.92
CA THR A 372 -3.14 -7.49 20.81
C THR A 372 -3.86 -8.70 21.41
N GLU A 373 -3.67 -9.89 20.82
CA GLU A 373 -4.26 -11.17 21.23
C GLU A 373 -3.33 -12.01 22.13
N GLY A 374 -2.14 -11.49 22.46
CA GLY A 374 -1.17 -12.19 23.33
C GLY A 374 -0.25 -13.17 22.59
N HIS A 375 -0.25 -13.16 21.25
CA HIS A 375 0.59 -14.03 20.43
C HIS A 375 1.93 -13.37 20.09
N PRO A 376 3.01 -14.12 19.80
CA PRO A 376 4.26 -13.55 19.35
C PRO A 376 4.10 -12.76 18.05
N ILE A 377 4.82 -11.67 17.91
CA ILE A 377 5.00 -11.00 16.62
C ILE A 377 5.89 -11.86 15.73
N LEU A 378 5.37 -12.31 14.58
CA LEU A 378 6.05 -13.19 13.64
C LEU A 378 6.14 -12.56 12.26
N GLN A 379 7.28 -12.74 11.60
CA GLN A 379 7.47 -12.35 10.20
C GLN A 379 8.16 -13.48 9.43
N ARG A 380 7.78 -13.69 8.16
CA ARG A 380 8.28 -14.81 7.34
C ARG A 380 9.07 -14.31 6.13
N PRO A 381 10.32 -13.85 6.32
CA PRO A 381 11.15 -13.45 5.20
C PRO A 381 11.50 -14.67 4.33
N CYS A 382 11.45 -14.45 3.02
CA CYS A 382 11.86 -15.39 2.00
C CYS A 382 12.91 -14.73 1.09
N GLY A 383 13.97 -15.48 0.78
CA GLY A 383 15.08 -15.02 -0.05
C GLY A 383 16.04 -14.14 0.73
N ARG A 384 16.58 -13.11 0.07
CA ARG A 384 17.67 -12.30 0.60
C ARG A 384 17.18 -11.17 1.50
N PHE A 385 17.62 -11.16 2.75
CA PHE A 385 17.27 -10.12 3.71
C PHE A 385 18.37 -9.86 4.74
N TRP A 386 18.15 -8.80 5.52
CA TRP A 386 18.94 -8.44 6.70
C TRP A 386 18.02 -8.36 7.91
N ALA A 387 18.48 -8.78 9.08
CA ALA A 387 17.70 -8.71 10.32
C ALA A 387 18.44 -7.86 11.38
N SER A 388 17.68 -7.02 12.07
CA SER A 388 18.17 -6.28 13.24
C SER A 388 18.33 -7.18 14.47
N ASP A 389 18.95 -6.64 15.51
CA ASP A 389 19.02 -7.24 16.83
C ASP A 389 17.65 -7.33 17.55
N HIS A 390 16.64 -6.61 17.06
CA HIS A 390 15.26 -6.62 17.55
C HIS A 390 14.40 -7.82 17.09
N ALA A 391 14.94 -8.71 16.26
CA ALA A 391 14.25 -9.93 15.83
C ALA A 391 15.11 -11.18 16.02
N HIS A 392 14.54 -12.23 16.61
CA HIS A 392 15.11 -13.56 16.60
C HIS A 392 14.97 -14.20 15.23
N VAL A 393 16.03 -14.83 14.72
CA VAL A 393 16.02 -15.50 13.41
C VAL A 393 16.05 -17.00 13.62
N LEU A 394 15.00 -17.70 13.18
CA LEU A 394 14.77 -19.12 13.47
C LEU A 394 14.55 -19.95 12.19
N THR A 395 14.92 -21.22 12.25
CA THR A 395 14.47 -22.26 11.31
C THR A 395 14.03 -23.49 12.09
N GLY A 396 13.15 -24.31 11.52
CA GLY A 396 12.84 -25.62 12.08
C GLY A 396 14.04 -26.57 12.05
N GLN A 397 14.05 -27.57 12.94
CA GLN A 397 15.07 -28.61 13.03
C GLN A 397 14.42 -29.99 13.19
N GLY A 398 15.05 -31.01 12.60
CA GLY A 398 14.59 -32.39 12.71
C GLY A 398 13.30 -32.60 11.92
N THR A 399 12.25 -33.05 12.59
CA THR A 399 10.93 -33.31 11.98
C THR A 399 10.06 -32.06 11.89
N ILE A 400 10.45 -30.96 12.55
CA ILE A 400 9.69 -29.70 12.55
C ILE A 400 10.21 -28.81 11.43
N SER A 401 9.35 -28.52 10.46
CA SER A 401 9.65 -27.56 9.39
C SER A 401 9.54 -26.11 9.88
N THR A 402 10.16 -25.16 9.18
CA THR A 402 10.00 -23.73 9.50
C THR A 402 8.54 -23.27 9.37
N ASN A 403 7.77 -23.85 8.45
CA ASN A 403 6.35 -23.57 8.31
C ASN A 403 5.58 -24.03 9.55
N LEU A 404 5.81 -25.27 9.99
CA LEU A 404 5.16 -25.80 11.19
C LEU A 404 5.58 -25.02 12.45
N LEU A 405 6.84 -24.61 12.55
CA LEU A 405 7.34 -23.74 13.62
C LEU A 405 6.57 -22.40 13.66
N TYR A 406 6.30 -21.80 12.51
CA TYR A 406 5.48 -20.59 12.40
C TYR A 406 4.06 -20.83 12.93
N MET A 407 3.43 -21.96 12.58
CA MET A 407 2.09 -22.29 13.06
C MET A 407 2.05 -22.47 14.58
N TYR A 408 3.03 -23.20 15.14
CA TYR A 408 3.15 -23.36 16.59
C TYR A 408 3.21 -22.01 17.30
N LEU A 409 4.17 -21.17 16.89
CA LEU A 409 4.37 -19.88 17.54
C LEU A 409 3.17 -18.96 17.35
N SER A 410 2.46 -19.03 16.21
CA SER A 410 1.25 -18.23 15.97
C SER A 410 0.11 -18.53 16.94
N ASN A 411 0.12 -19.69 17.60
CA ASN A 411 -0.95 -20.15 18.48
C ASN A 411 -0.53 -20.21 19.97
N ILE A 412 0.66 -19.71 20.33
CA ILE A 412 1.16 -19.70 21.71
C ILE A 412 0.90 -18.34 22.35
N GLN A 413 0.62 -18.34 23.65
CA GLN A 413 0.58 -17.12 24.47
C GLN A 413 2.00 -16.76 24.92
N ILE A 414 2.50 -15.59 24.52
CA ILE A 414 3.92 -15.24 24.66
C ILE A 414 4.25 -14.51 25.96
N ALA A 415 3.26 -13.88 26.60
CA ALA A 415 3.41 -13.15 27.86
C ALA A 415 4.25 -13.86 28.93
N PRO A 416 4.12 -15.18 29.19
CA PRO A 416 4.92 -15.87 30.21
C PRO A 416 6.44 -15.89 29.94
N TYR A 417 6.85 -15.61 28.70
CA TYR A 417 8.24 -15.67 28.26
C TYR A 417 8.88 -14.29 28.10
N ILE A 418 8.13 -13.22 28.39
CA ILE A 418 8.62 -11.83 28.36
C ILE A 418 9.29 -11.50 29.70
N THR A 419 10.53 -11.01 29.68
CA THR A 419 11.31 -10.72 30.91
C THR A 419 11.23 -9.27 31.40
N ASP A 420 11.08 -8.31 30.49
CA ASP A 420 11.09 -6.88 30.82
C ASP A 420 9.77 -6.27 30.38
N SER A 421 8.90 -5.92 31.33
CA SER A 421 7.58 -5.34 31.04
C SER A 421 7.65 -3.90 30.52
N ALA A 422 8.79 -3.20 30.68
CA ALA A 422 8.95 -1.82 30.22
C ALA A 422 9.44 -1.73 28.78
N ARG A 423 10.27 -2.68 28.33
CA ARG A 423 10.77 -2.74 26.94
C ARG A 423 10.21 -3.89 26.11
N SER A 424 9.49 -4.81 26.76
CA SER A 424 8.97 -6.06 26.19
C SER A 424 10.06 -6.83 25.45
N THR A 425 10.77 -7.68 26.19
CA THR A 425 11.92 -8.44 25.68
C THR A 425 11.73 -9.93 25.83
N ILE A 426 12.02 -10.66 24.77
CA ILE A 426 12.11 -12.12 24.76
C ILE A 426 13.60 -12.47 24.57
N THR A 427 14.17 -13.17 25.55
CA THR A 427 15.56 -13.63 25.46
C THR A 427 15.61 -14.97 24.73
N GLN A 428 16.76 -15.30 24.13
CA GLN A 428 16.97 -16.63 23.55
C GLN A 428 16.80 -17.74 24.60
N ALA A 429 17.19 -17.49 25.86
CA ALA A 429 17.04 -18.46 26.94
C ALA A 429 15.55 -18.76 27.20
N ASN A 430 14.71 -17.74 27.30
CA ASN A 430 13.27 -17.88 27.50
C ASN A 430 12.58 -18.51 26.29
N LEU A 431 12.92 -18.04 25.09
CA LEU A 431 12.43 -18.59 23.84
C LEU A 431 12.68 -20.11 23.78
N ASN A 432 13.89 -20.53 24.15
CA ASN A 432 14.26 -21.93 24.16
C ASN A 432 13.51 -22.77 25.20
N GLN A 433 12.84 -22.18 26.21
CA GLN A 433 12.06 -22.92 27.20
C GLN A 433 10.61 -23.17 26.79
N ILE A 434 10.11 -22.54 25.72
CA ILE A 434 8.73 -22.71 25.27
C ILE A 434 8.47 -24.19 24.99
N LEU A 435 7.48 -24.77 25.67
CA LEU A 435 7.08 -26.16 25.45
C LEU A 435 6.20 -26.26 24.21
N ILE A 436 6.48 -27.26 23.38
CA ILE A 436 5.71 -27.57 22.19
C ILE A 436 5.40 -29.06 22.13
N ILE A 437 4.28 -29.39 21.48
CA ILE A 437 3.89 -30.74 21.17
C ILE A 437 4.52 -31.13 19.83
N VAL A 438 5.21 -32.26 19.78
CA VAL A 438 5.83 -32.82 18.58
C VAL A 438 5.05 -34.07 18.15
N PRO A 439 4.29 -33.98 17.04
CA PRO A 439 3.49 -35.10 16.55
C PRO A 439 4.36 -36.24 16.03
N SER A 440 3.75 -37.43 15.96
CA SER A 440 4.41 -38.58 15.35
C SER A 440 4.71 -38.33 13.88
N LYS A 441 5.78 -38.98 13.38
CA LYS A 441 6.23 -38.81 12.00
C LYS A 441 5.12 -39.08 10.97
N ASN A 442 4.29 -40.09 11.19
CA ASN A 442 3.19 -40.43 10.27
C ASN A 442 2.17 -39.29 10.11
N VAL A 443 1.87 -38.56 11.19
CA VAL A 443 0.97 -37.40 11.15
C VAL A 443 1.64 -36.25 10.40
N LEU A 444 2.92 -35.99 10.68
CA LEU A 444 3.70 -34.95 10.00
C LEU A 444 3.87 -35.23 8.50
N ASP A 445 4.07 -36.50 8.10
CA ASP A 445 4.18 -36.92 6.71
C ASP A 445 2.87 -36.68 5.92
N CYS A 446 1.72 -36.65 6.61
CA CYS A 446 0.43 -36.28 6.00
C CYS A 446 0.19 -34.76 6.01
N PHE A 447 0.59 -34.08 7.09
CA PHE A 447 0.33 -32.66 7.31
C PHE A 447 1.24 -31.76 6.46
N ASN A 448 2.55 -32.02 6.50
CA ASN A 448 3.57 -31.13 5.93
C ASN A 448 3.36 -30.88 4.42
N PRO A 449 3.05 -31.88 3.57
CA PRO A 449 2.83 -31.62 2.15
C PRO A 449 1.70 -30.62 1.88
N ILE A 450 0.60 -30.69 2.64
CA ILE A 450 -0.55 -29.79 2.50
C ILE A 450 -0.14 -28.35 2.83
N ILE A 451 0.53 -28.18 3.97
CA ILE A 451 0.94 -26.86 4.45
C ILE A 451 2.06 -26.27 3.61
N ASP A 452 3.03 -27.07 3.20
CA ASP A 452 4.13 -26.62 2.34
C ASP A 452 3.60 -26.17 0.97
N ASP A 453 2.61 -26.86 0.40
CA ASP A 453 1.95 -26.45 -0.82
C ASP A 453 1.22 -25.11 -0.68
N ILE A 454 0.47 -24.92 0.42
CA ILE A 454 -0.23 -23.67 0.73
C ILE A 454 0.77 -22.51 0.85
N PHE A 455 1.82 -22.67 1.66
CA PHE A 455 2.81 -21.61 1.86
C PHE A 455 3.66 -21.34 0.62
N ARG A 456 3.92 -22.35 -0.20
CA ARG A 456 4.57 -22.16 -1.51
C ARG A 456 3.69 -21.33 -2.45
N LEU A 457 2.38 -21.54 -2.45
CA LEU A 457 1.44 -20.72 -3.23
C LEU A 457 1.41 -19.27 -2.72
N ALA A 458 1.35 -19.08 -1.40
CA ALA A 458 1.40 -17.74 -0.80
C ALA A 458 2.70 -17.02 -1.18
N GLN A 459 3.85 -17.69 -1.07
CA GLN A 459 5.15 -17.17 -1.47
C GLN A 459 5.19 -16.78 -2.95
N ASN A 460 4.65 -17.60 -3.85
CA ASN A 460 4.59 -17.30 -5.28
C ASN A 460 3.76 -16.04 -5.57
N LEU A 461 2.67 -15.82 -4.84
CA LEU A 461 1.84 -14.62 -4.94
C LEU A 461 2.59 -13.39 -4.41
N THR A 462 3.34 -13.51 -3.31
CA THR A 462 4.18 -12.44 -2.77
C THR A 462 5.26 -12.01 -3.77
N GLU A 463 5.96 -12.97 -4.38
CA GLU A 463 6.96 -12.68 -5.44
C GLU A 463 6.32 -12.07 -6.68
N ARG A 464 5.11 -12.51 -7.05
CA ARG A 464 4.35 -11.89 -8.15
C ARG A 464 3.98 -10.44 -7.81
N ASN A 465 3.57 -10.16 -6.58
CA ASN A 465 3.28 -8.80 -6.13
C ASN A 465 4.51 -7.90 -6.19
N LYS A 466 5.68 -8.41 -5.77
CA LYS A 466 6.94 -7.67 -5.89
C LYS A 466 7.22 -7.27 -7.35
N LYS A 467 7.08 -8.21 -8.29
CA LYS A 467 7.24 -7.94 -9.73
C LYS A 467 6.19 -6.97 -10.29
N LEU A 468 4.93 -7.06 -9.81
CA LEU A 468 3.87 -6.14 -10.21
C LEU A 468 4.15 -4.70 -9.74
N VAL A 469 4.64 -4.53 -8.51
CA VAL A 469 5.06 -3.22 -7.98
C VAL A 469 6.23 -2.67 -8.80
N GLU A 470 7.26 -3.48 -9.06
CA GLU A 470 8.40 -3.08 -9.89
C GLU A 470 7.95 -2.68 -11.32
N THR A 471 7.06 -3.46 -11.93
CA THR A 471 6.54 -3.18 -13.28
C THR A 471 5.70 -1.92 -13.30
N ARG A 472 4.80 -1.75 -12.34
CA ARG A 472 3.95 -0.56 -12.18
C ARG A 472 4.79 0.69 -11.98
N ASP A 473 5.81 0.64 -11.13
CA ASP A 473 6.63 1.80 -10.83
C ASP A 473 7.59 2.13 -12.00
N MET A 474 7.95 1.14 -12.82
CA MET A 474 8.65 1.36 -14.10
C MET A 474 7.73 1.78 -15.26
N PHE A 475 6.40 1.67 -15.11
CA PHE A 475 5.45 1.93 -16.18
C PHE A 475 5.55 3.38 -16.68
N ILE A 476 5.44 4.34 -15.77
CA ILE A 476 5.47 5.77 -16.10
C ILE A 476 6.80 6.16 -16.76
N PRO A 477 7.98 5.78 -16.23
CA PRO A 477 9.24 6.06 -16.92
C PRO A 477 9.38 5.44 -18.30
N LYS A 478 8.89 4.21 -18.50
CA LYS A 478 8.92 3.57 -19.83
C LYS A 478 7.98 4.25 -20.82
N LEU A 479 6.82 4.69 -20.36
CA LEU A 479 5.86 5.44 -21.16
C LEU A 479 6.41 6.80 -21.60
N ILE A 480 7.15 7.50 -20.74
CA ILE A 480 7.78 8.78 -21.04
C ILE A 480 8.97 8.63 -22.02
N SER A 481 9.73 7.54 -21.92
CA SER A 481 10.94 7.29 -22.72
C SER A 481 10.70 6.66 -24.11
N GLU A 482 9.45 6.61 -24.58
CA GLU A 482 9.05 6.10 -25.92
C GLU A 482 9.52 4.67 -26.24
N LYS A 483 9.93 3.88 -25.23
CA LYS A 483 10.39 2.48 -25.40
C LYS A 483 9.27 1.44 -25.43
N ILE A 484 8.04 1.84 -25.72
CA ILE A 484 6.92 0.90 -25.90
C ILE A 484 6.60 0.84 -27.39
N ASN A 485 7.42 0.08 -28.12
CA ASN A 485 7.11 -0.48 -29.42
C ASN A 485 7.05 -2.01 -29.30
#